data_AF-A0A7X7HA75-F1
#
_entry.id   AF-A0A7X7HA75-F1
#
_cell.length_a   1.000
_cell.length_b   1.000
_cell.length_c   1.000
_cell.angle_alpha   90.00
_cell.angle_beta   90.00
_cell.angle_gamma   90.00
#
_symmetry.space_group_name_H-M   'P 1'
#
loop_
_entity.id
_entity.type
_entity.pdbx_description
1 polymer ?
#
loop_
_entity_poly.entity_id
_entity_poly.type
_entity_poly.pdbx_seq_one_letter_code
_entity_poly.pdbx_strand_id
1 'polypeptide(L)'
;MEEGHTLELQMREIALLIDGFAKEADEIVEIGEKLKGVKEQDFRLDIFRQPFYYDIALKNDDGRGEKYDTFVPIVEGDGYCFPPLVENIPESHLNLYKDILPFLIERIPIAIYSDILWVRHVENGDKFARRAIEAYSVASENDRHQIRGTRLLGRALEISKEINDKKLMESLLEKNRDHLVDTMKLSDAVDRPGVVLRYIDNILEAPASYWDSLGLIKILDDVSVIYDGNAYIMQVILEHKARVKPEKKVLFYEEIVKIYLEEARSATSTIQKNKFLLDALEAAKNGNLKDWIIDLEVKLYETKDEPKDWNVIEKEIPIPTELIEKLFNTVLIHDSLETASLAFGSIVPVQDIDSIAAFVADLRRDHPLQFLVSRQIYDANNVLIKECLTDEDLYTLALVDQDKLAISIYGALFPELLRRLNNKFSMQSPEQLDKLFTNTL
;
A
#
# COMPACT_ATOMS: atom_id res chain seq x y z
N MET A 1 26.78 48.22 -3.08
CA MET A 1 26.25 48.41 -1.71
C MET A 1 24.73 48.62 -1.72
N GLU A 2 24.15 49.31 -2.71
CA GLU A 2 22.67 49.46 -2.81
C GLU A 2 21.92 48.15 -3.13
N GLU A 3 22.47 47.27 -3.97
CA GLU A 3 21.83 45.98 -4.32
C GLU A 3 21.69 45.01 -3.12
N GLY A 4 22.71 44.95 -2.24
CA GLY A 4 22.68 44.07 -1.05
C GLY A 4 21.65 44.49 -0.02
N HIS A 5 21.47 45.81 0.19
CA HIS A 5 20.43 46.32 1.08
C HIS A 5 19.02 46.04 0.53
N THR A 6 18.87 46.05 -0.80
CA THR A 6 17.60 45.74 -1.46
C THR A 6 17.22 44.27 -1.26
N LEU A 7 18.15 43.34 -1.47
CA LEU A 7 17.89 41.90 -1.29
C LEU A 7 17.57 41.54 0.17
N GLU A 8 18.26 42.14 1.14
CA GLU A 8 17.97 41.88 2.57
C GLU A 8 16.54 42.32 2.95
N LEU A 9 16.11 43.50 2.49
CA LEU A 9 14.76 44.00 2.75
C LEU A 9 13.71 43.06 2.14
N GLN A 10 13.96 42.60 0.92
CA GLN A 10 13.13 41.63 0.22
C GLN A 10 13.02 40.31 0.99
N MET A 11 14.13 39.75 1.49
CA MET A 11 14.10 38.52 2.27
C MET A 11 13.28 38.67 3.57
N ARG A 12 13.35 39.83 4.22
CA ARG A 12 12.53 40.13 5.41
C ARG A 12 11.04 40.18 5.07
N GLU A 13 10.66 40.82 3.97
CA GLU A 13 9.25 40.88 3.54
C GLU A 13 8.70 39.50 3.22
N ILE A 14 9.47 38.66 2.52
CA ILE A 14 9.06 37.29 2.21
C ILE A 14 8.98 36.45 3.49
N ALA A 15 9.94 36.57 4.41
CA ALA A 15 9.90 35.87 5.69
C ALA A 15 8.66 36.22 6.51
N LEU A 16 8.29 37.51 6.56
CA LEU A 16 7.07 37.97 7.23
C LEU A 16 5.80 37.37 6.62
N LEU A 17 5.75 37.22 5.29
CA LEU A 17 4.63 36.54 4.61
C LEU A 17 4.58 35.05 4.97
N ILE A 18 5.72 34.36 4.89
CA ILE A 18 5.82 32.94 5.23
C ILE A 18 5.39 32.69 6.67
N ASP A 19 5.92 33.45 7.63
CA ASP A 19 5.57 33.33 9.05
C ASP A 19 4.08 33.64 9.28
N GLY A 20 3.56 34.70 8.65
CA GLY A 20 2.14 35.03 8.71
C GLY A 20 1.24 33.90 8.23
N PHE A 21 1.60 33.27 7.10
CA PHE A 21 0.85 32.13 6.57
C PHE A 21 1.04 30.86 7.40
N ALA A 22 2.24 30.57 7.88
CA ALA A 22 2.54 29.43 8.74
C ALA A 22 1.73 29.46 10.04
N LYS A 23 1.52 30.64 10.62
CA LYS A 23 0.72 30.83 11.83
C LYS A 23 -0.77 30.52 11.64
N GLU A 24 -1.27 30.73 10.43
CA GLU A 24 -2.68 30.52 10.09
C GLU A 24 -2.97 29.19 9.40
N ALA A 25 -1.93 28.50 8.93
CA ALA A 25 -2.07 27.26 8.19
C ALA A 25 -2.41 26.11 9.14
N ASP A 26 -3.44 25.33 8.79
CA ASP A 26 -3.73 24.08 9.47
C ASP A 26 -2.85 22.96 8.92
N GLU A 27 -2.46 23.00 7.64
CA GLU A 27 -1.52 22.08 6.98
C GLU A 27 -0.28 22.74 6.38
N ILE A 28 0.86 22.02 6.35
CA ILE A 28 2.13 22.55 5.79
C ILE A 28 1.94 23.02 4.34
N VAL A 29 1.20 22.25 3.55
CA VAL A 29 0.91 22.54 2.14
C VAL A 29 0.12 23.85 1.95
N GLU A 30 -0.68 24.25 2.93
CA GLU A 30 -1.46 25.49 2.87
C GLU A 30 -0.56 26.72 2.91
N ILE A 31 0.62 26.64 3.53
CA ILE A 31 1.63 27.72 3.49
C ILE A 31 2.01 27.97 2.03
N GLY A 32 2.27 26.91 1.27
CA GLY A 32 2.60 26.99 -0.15
C GLY A 32 1.45 27.54 -1.01
N GLU A 33 0.21 27.08 -0.76
CA GLU A 33 -0.97 27.58 -1.49
C GLU A 33 -1.30 29.05 -1.17
N LYS A 34 -1.13 29.48 0.09
CA LYS A 34 -1.29 30.90 0.45
C LYS A 34 -0.23 31.78 -0.21
N LEU A 35 1.03 31.34 -0.25
CA LEU A 35 2.10 32.03 -0.99
C LEU A 35 1.79 32.16 -2.48
N LYS A 36 1.26 31.10 -3.10
CA LYS A 36 0.83 31.10 -4.52
C LYS A 36 -0.28 32.12 -4.80
N GLY A 37 -1.14 32.41 -3.83
CA GLY A 37 -2.24 33.37 -3.94
C GLY A 37 -1.82 34.85 -3.92
N VAL A 38 -0.56 35.14 -3.55
CA VAL A 38 -0.02 36.50 -3.55
C VAL A 38 0.24 36.93 -4.99
N LYS A 39 -0.53 37.90 -5.50
CA LYS A 39 -0.35 38.44 -6.87
C LYS A 39 0.99 39.17 -6.96
N GLU A 40 1.95 38.59 -7.67
CA GLU A 40 3.27 39.20 -7.88
C GLU A 40 3.28 40.19 -9.04
N GLN A 41 4.01 41.30 -8.86
CA GLN A 41 4.60 42.04 -9.98
C GLN A 41 6.13 41.90 -10.06
N ASP A 42 6.84 41.39 -9.03
CA ASP A 42 8.32 41.43 -9.05
C ASP A 42 9.07 40.37 -8.23
N PHE A 43 8.40 39.40 -7.58
CA PHE A 43 9.09 38.43 -6.71
C PHE A 43 9.17 37.02 -7.32
N ARG A 44 10.10 36.21 -6.81
CA ARG A 44 10.21 34.78 -7.12
C ARG A 44 9.65 33.95 -5.97
N LEU A 45 8.44 34.27 -5.49
CA LEU A 45 7.77 33.53 -4.39
C LEU A 45 7.61 32.05 -4.71
N ASP A 46 7.57 31.69 -6.00
CA ASP A 46 7.59 30.31 -6.47
C ASP A 46 8.74 29.48 -5.89
N ILE A 47 9.92 30.07 -5.70
CA ILE A 47 11.07 29.38 -5.11
C ILE A 47 10.80 29.07 -3.63
N PHE A 48 10.24 30.04 -2.90
CA PHE A 48 10.01 29.92 -1.46
C PHE A 48 8.79 29.07 -1.08
N ARG A 49 7.86 28.82 -2.01
CA ARG A 49 6.73 27.93 -1.73
C ARG A 49 7.02 26.45 -1.96
N GLN A 50 7.98 26.12 -2.83
CA GLN A 50 8.33 24.73 -3.18
C GLN A 50 8.58 23.84 -1.95
N PRO A 51 9.35 24.26 -0.93
CA PRO A 51 9.60 23.44 0.25
C PRO A 51 8.36 22.97 1.01
N PHE A 52 7.25 23.71 0.94
CA PHE A 52 6.03 23.38 1.67
C PHE A 52 5.13 22.38 0.93
N TYR A 53 5.48 22.04 -0.31
CA TYR A 53 4.77 21.05 -1.10
C TYR A 53 5.43 19.67 -1.05
N TYR A 54 6.46 19.44 -0.23
CA TYR A 54 6.90 18.08 0.06
C TYR A 54 6.07 17.49 1.19
N ASP A 55 5.71 16.22 1.07
CA ASP A 55 5.33 15.43 2.23
C ASP A 55 6.60 14.92 2.93
N ILE A 56 6.59 14.97 4.26
CA ILE A 56 7.72 14.51 5.07
C ILE A 56 7.47 13.04 5.39
N ALA A 57 8.11 12.16 4.63
CA ALA A 57 8.08 10.73 4.90
C ALA A 57 9.15 10.38 5.93
N LEU A 58 8.77 9.54 6.90
CA LEU A 58 9.75 8.85 7.72
C LEU A 58 10.25 7.61 6.97
N LYS A 59 11.46 7.12 7.27
CA LYS A 59 12.05 5.99 6.53
C LYS A 59 11.20 4.70 6.55
N ASN A 60 10.27 4.59 7.50
CA ASN A 60 9.39 3.42 7.65
C ASN A 60 7.96 3.66 7.16
N ASP A 61 7.67 4.77 6.47
CA ASP A 61 6.36 5.03 5.89
C ASP A 61 6.21 4.35 4.51
N ASP A 62 5.20 3.48 4.40
CA ASP A 62 4.47 2.98 3.23
C ASP A 62 5.23 2.73 1.90
N GLY A 63 6.55 2.48 1.96
CA GLY A 63 7.43 2.24 0.81
C GLY A 63 7.79 3.52 0.03
N ARG A 64 7.14 4.66 0.29
CA ARG A 64 7.46 5.94 -0.37
C ARG A 64 8.78 6.52 0.13
N GLY A 65 9.09 6.31 1.41
CA GLY A 65 10.39 6.67 1.99
C GLY A 65 11.55 5.93 1.32
N GLU A 66 11.34 4.69 0.86
CA GLU A 66 12.39 3.93 0.13
C GLU A 66 12.69 4.55 -1.25
N LYS A 67 11.67 5.12 -1.90
CA LYS A 67 11.81 5.69 -3.25
C LYS A 67 12.39 7.10 -3.24
N TYR A 68 12.02 7.93 -2.26
CA TYR A 68 12.30 9.37 -2.25
C TYR A 68 13.11 9.85 -1.05
N ASP A 69 13.51 8.95 -0.15
CA ASP A 69 14.10 9.27 1.15
C ASP A 69 13.11 10.12 1.98
N THR A 70 13.52 11.28 2.50
CA THR A 70 12.71 12.10 3.42
C THR A 70 11.59 12.91 2.75
N PHE A 71 11.88 13.52 1.59
CA PHE A 71 11.04 14.58 1.01
C PHE A 71 10.31 14.06 -0.22
N VAL A 72 9.06 13.64 -0.02
CA VAL A 72 8.24 13.04 -1.07
C VAL A 72 7.51 14.13 -1.85
N PRO A 73 7.61 14.16 -3.19
CA PRO A 73 6.84 15.10 -4.00
C PRO A 73 5.34 14.77 -3.93
N ILE A 74 4.50 15.80 -3.79
CA ILE A 74 3.03 15.61 -3.71
C ILE A 74 2.39 15.23 -5.05
N VAL A 75 3.08 15.48 -6.18
CA VAL A 75 2.62 15.11 -7.52
C VAL A 75 3.74 14.36 -8.23
N GLU A 76 3.40 13.20 -8.78
CA GLU A 76 4.26 12.39 -9.65
C GLU A 76 3.49 12.01 -10.93
N GLY A 77 4.18 12.09 -12.07
CA GLY A 77 3.72 11.60 -13.37
C GLY A 77 4.89 11.19 -14.26
N ASP A 78 4.62 10.80 -15.51
CA ASP A 78 5.63 10.29 -16.46
C ASP A 78 6.80 11.26 -16.66
N GLY A 79 7.89 11.07 -15.90
CA GLY A 79 9.09 11.91 -15.93
C GLY A 79 8.96 13.27 -15.24
N TYR A 80 7.89 13.52 -14.49
CA TYR A 80 7.64 14.77 -13.79
C TYR A 80 7.32 14.56 -12.31
N CYS A 81 7.93 15.37 -11.45
CA CYS A 81 7.58 15.47 -10.04
C CYS A 81 7.42 16.94 -9.63
N PHE A 82 6.46 17.21 -8.74
CA PHE A 82 6.32 18.50 -8.08
C PHE A 82 6.15 18.34 -6.58
N PRO A 83 6.97 19.03 -5.76
CA PRO A 83 8.20 19.75 -6.14
C PRO A 83 9.24 18.85 -6.85
N PRO A 84 10.30 19.41 -7.47
CA PRO A 84 11.39 18.58 -7.99
C PRO A 84 11.99 17.74 -6.85
N LEU A 85 12.66 16.63 -7.14
CA LEU A 85 13.39 15.91 -6.10
C LEU A 85 14.37 16.83 -5.38
N VAL A 86 14.56 16.66 -4.07
CA VAL A 86 15.42 17.54 -3.28
C VAL A 86 16.83 17.61 -3.87
N GLU A 87 17.39 16.47 -4.29
CA GLU A 87 18.69 16.39 -4.97
C GLU A 87 18.83 17.28 -6.22
N ASN A 88 17.70 17.60 -6.87
CA ASN A 88 17.62 18.37 -8.10
C ASN A 88 17.33 19.86 -7.85
N ILE A 89 17.23 20.32 -6.59
CA ILE A 89 17.07 21.74 -6.27
C ILE A 89 18.33 22.52 -6.70
N PRO A 90 18.20 23.57 -7.52
CA PRO A 90 19.34 24.40 -7.93
C PRO A 90 20.05 25.07 -6.76
N GLU A 91 21.38 25.16 -6.82
CA GLU A 91 22.19 25.82 -5.78
C GLU A 91 21.76 27.28 -5.53
N SER A 92 21.32 27.99 -6.57
CA SER A 92 20.76 29.34 -6.44
C SER A 92 19.51 29.39 -5.56
N HIS A 93 18.69 28.34 -5.52
CA HIS A 93 17.53 28.27 -4.64
C HIS A 93 17.97 27.97 -3.20
N LEU A 94 18.96 27.07 -3.02
CA LEU A 94 19.52 26.76 -1.71
C LEU A 94 20.14 28.01 -1.04
N ASN A 95 20.80 28.87 -1.82
CA ASN A 95 21.31 30.14 -1.31
C ASN A 95 20.18 31.06 -0.84
N LEU A 96 19.07 31.16 -1.58
CA LEU A 96 17.90 31.92 -1.14
C LEU A 96 17.27 31.34 0.14
N TYR A 97 17.23 30.01 0.27
CA TYR A 97 16.75 29.35 1.50
C TYR A 97 17.65 29.66 2.70
N LYS A 98 18.97 29.69 2.49
CA LYS A 98 19.94 30.09 3.50
C LYS A 98 19.79 31.56 3.89
N ASP A 99 19.52 32.44 2.93
CA ASP A 99 19.41 33.88 3.14
C ASP A 99 18.11 34.29 3.84
N ILE A 100 17.01 33.55 3.64
CA ILE A 100 15.73 33.83 4.31
C ILE A 100 15.68 33.31 5.75
N LEU A 101 16.40 32.22 6.04
CA LEU A 101 16.39 31.54 7.35
C LEU A 101 16.61 32.46 8.57
N PRO A 102 17.54 33.44 8.58
CA PRO A 102 17.73 34.35 9.71
C PRO A 102 16.52 35.22 10.06
N PHE A 103 15.59 35.41 9.11
CA PHE A 103 14.41 36.27 9.28
C PHE A 103 13.15 35.52 9.67
N LEU A 104 13.13 34.19 9.52
CA LEU A 104 11.99 33.35 9.89
C LEU A 104 11.89 33.18 11.41
N ILE A 105 10.66 33.21 11.90
CA ILE A 105 10.29 33.09 13.32
C ILE A 105 9.51 31.79 13.55
N GLU A 106 8.61 31.42 12.64
CA GLU A 106 7.75 30.25 12.81
C GLU A 106 8.53 28.95 12.63
N ARG A 107 8.20 27.97 13.48
CA ARG A 107 9.02 26.75 13.63
C ARG A 107 8.96 25.84 12.41
N ILE A 108 7.80 25.69 11.79
CA ILE A 108 7.63 24.84 10.60
C ILE A 108 8.50 25.34 9.43
N PRO A 109 8.43 26.61 9.00
CA PRO A 109 9.34 27.15 8.00
C PRO A 109 10.82 26.95 8.36
N ILE A 110 11.23 27.28 9.58
CA ILE A 110 12.62 27.11 10.02
C ILE A 110 13.04 25.65 9.88
N ALA A 111 12.20 24.70 10.30
CA ALA A 111 12.49 23.28 10.25
C ALA A 111 12.69 22.80 8.81
N ILE A 112 11.71 23.05 7.94
CA ILE A 112 11.72 22.59 6.54
C ILE A 112 12.92 23.16 5.78
N TYR A 113 13.15 24.47 5.84
CA TYR A 113 14.29 25.07 5.14
C TYR A 113 15.63 24.54 5.67
N SER A 114 15.75 24.38 6.99
CA SER A 114 16.99 23.86 7.58
C SER A 114 17.22 22.39 7.22
N ASP A 115 16.17 21.57 7.20
CA ASP A 115 16.28 20.14 6.84
C ASP A 115 16.63 19.96 5.36
N ILE A 116 16.02 20.73 4.45
CA ILE A 116 16.41 20.71 3.02
C ILE A 116 17.89 21.09 2.86
N LEU A 117 18.37 22.14 3.55
CA LEU A 117 19.78 22.53 3.49
C LEU A 117 20.72 21.47 4.09
N TRP A 118 20.27 20.75 5.11
CA TRP A 118 20.98 19.61 5.70
C TRP A 118 21.08 18.43 4.72
N VAL A 119 19.95 17.99 4.16
CA VAL A 119 19.87 16.89 3.19
C VAL A 119 20.68 17.21 1.93
N ARG A 120 20.74 18.48 1.53
CA ARG A 120 21.59 18.95 0.41
C ARG A 120 23.05 19.12 0.75
N HIS A 121 23.46 18.82 1.98
CA HIS A 121 24.84 18.92 2.47
C HIS A 121 25.47 20.29 2.17
N VAL A 122 24.68 21.36 2.31
CA VAL A 122 25.18 22.73 2.17
C VAL A 122 26.26 22.99 3.24
N GLU A 123 27.24 23.84 2.92
CA GLU A 123 28.34 24.17 3.83
C GLU A 123 27.85 24.51 5.25
N ASN A 124 28.45 23.88 6.27
CA ASN A 124 28.00 23.90 7.66
C ASN A 124 26.69 23.13 7.93
N GLY A 125 26.44 22.04 7.18
CA GLY A 125 25.26 21.18 7.32
C GLY A 125 24.85 20.84 8.76
N ASP A 126 25.79 20.51 9.65
CA ASP A 126 25.50 20.22 11.06
C ASP A 126 24.73 21.35 11.78
N LYS A 127 25.00 22.62 11.44
CA LYS A 127 24.26 23.75 12.01
C LYS A 127 22.80 23.76 11.55
N PHE A 128 22.56 23.43 10.28
CA PHE A 128 21.21 23.34 9.73
C PHE A 128 20.48 22.12 10.30
N ALA A 129 21.16 20.98 10.44
CA ALA A 129 20.61 19.79 11.10
C ALA A 129 20.13 20.10 12.53
N ARG A 130 20.99 20.73 13.34
CA ARG A 130 20.64 21.14 14.72
C ARG A 130 19.47 22.12 14.77
N ARG A 131 19.44 23.08 13.85
CA ARG A 131 18.36 24.05 13.74
C ARG A 131 17.04 23.39 13.32
N ALA A 132 17.09 22.42 12.40
CA ALA A 132 15.95 21.63 11.99
C ALA A 132 15.39 20.81 13.16
N ILE A 133 16.27 20.11 13.90
CA ILE A 133 15.90 19.32 15.08
C ILE A 133 15.18 20.18 16.12
N GLU A 134 15.75 21.33 16.49
CA GLU A 134 15.14 22.23 17.47
C GLU A 134 13.77 22.71 16.97
N ALA A 135 13.68 23.13 15.72
CA ALA A 135 12.44 23.66 15.15
C ALA A 135 11.35 22.58 15.03
N TYR A 136 11.67 21.38 14.55
CA TYR A 136 10.74 20.24 14.52
C TYR A 136 10.26 19.84 15.90
N SER A 137 11.17 19.77 16.87
CA SER A 137 10.84 19.47 18.26
C SER A 137 9.88 20.50 18.85
N VAL A 138 10.12 21.80 18.66
CA VAL A 138 9.20 22.83 19.19
C VAL A 138 7.86 22.82 18.44
N ALA A 139 7.88 22.60 17.13
CA ALA A 139 6.66 22.53 16.33
C ALA A 139 5.76 21.35 16.74
N SER A 140 6.34 20.20 17.12
CA SER A 140 5.57 19.03 17.52
C SER A 140 4.77 19.22 18.81
N GLU A 141 5.16 20.14 19.71
CA GLU A 141 4.49 20.37 21.00
C GLU A 141 3.11 21.04 20.85
N ASN A 142 2.97 21.92 19.87
CA ASN A 142 1.81 22.79 19.73
C ASN A 142 0.98 22.48 18.49
N ASP A 143 1.21 21.30 17.90
CA ASP A 143 0.54 20.90 16.68
C ASP A 143 -0.92 20.52 16.96
N ARG A 144 -1.85 21.19 16.26
CA ARG A 144 -3.28 20.87 16.33
C ARG A 144 -3.57 19.47 15.80
N HIS A 145 -2.75 18.99 14.87
CA HIS A 145 -2.82 17.65 14.28
C HIS A 145 -1.76 16.78 14.94
N GLN A 146 -2.14 16.05 16.00
CA GLN A 146 -1.21 15.20 16.75
C GLN A 146 -0.43 14.21 15.89
N ILE A 147 -1.04 13.71 14.81
CA ILE A 147 -0.37 12.81 13.85
C ILE A 147 0.76 13.51 13.08
N ARG A 148 0.64 14.81 12.79
CA ARG A 148 1.74 15.59 12.22
C ARG A 148 2.80 15.84 13.29
N GLY A 149 2.38 16.18 14.51
CA GLY A 149 3.30 16.31 15.64
C GLY A 149 4.20 15.08 15.83
N THR A 150 3.65 13.86 15.73
CA THR A 150 4.43 12.62 15.84
C THR A 150 5.44 12.47 14.70
N ARG A 151 5.08 12.87 13.47
CA ARG A 151 5.98 12.87 12.30
C ARG A 151 7.12 13.88 12.44
N LEU A 152 6.83 15.11 12.87
CA LEU A 152 7.84 16.15 13.08
C LEU A 152 8.86 15.70 14.14
N LEU A 153 8.39 15.12 15.25
CA LEU A 153 9.26 14.60 16.29
C LEU A 153 10.07 13.36 15.82
N GLY A 154 9.44 12.48 15.04
CA GLY A 154 10.12 11.36 14.38
C GLY A 154 11.25 11.83 13.48
N ARG A 155 11.01 12.87 12.66
CA ARG A 155 12.05 13.45 11.80
C ARG A 155 13.18 14.08 12.60
N ALA A 156 12.88 14.79 13.69
CA ALA A 156 13.91 15.30 14.60
C ALA A 156 14.80 14.18 15.17
N LEU A 157 14.21 13.03 15.52
CA LEU A 157 14.95 11.85 15.98
C LEU A 157 15.84 11.27 14.89
N GLU A 158 15.35 11.12 13.66
CA GLU A 158 16.14 10.66 12.51
C GLU A 158 17.37 11.54 12.28
N ILE A 159 17.20 12.87 12.21
CA ILE A 159 18.31 13.80 12.01
C ILE A 159 19.30 13.70 13.17
N SER A 160 18.82 13.60 14.42
CA SER A 160 19.70 13.46 15.59
C SER A 160 20.58 12.21 15.55
N LYS A 161 20.04 11.11 14.98
CA LYS A 161 20.74 9.85 14.73
C LYS A 161 21.75 10.01 13.60
N GLU A 162 21.38 10.69 12.51
CA GLU A 162 22.27 10.96 11.36
C GLU A 162 23.50 11.80 11.75
N ILE A 163 23.34 12.80 12.62
CA ILE A 163 24.47 13.60 13.15
C ILE A 163 25.16 12.95 14.37
N ASN A 164 24.69 11.78 14.82
CA ASN A 164 25.22 11.02 15.96
C ASN A 164 25.29 11.83 17.27
N ASP A 165 24.30 12.69 17.53
CA ASP A 165 24.20 13.48 18.77
C ASP A 165 23.38 12.73 19.83
N LYS A 166 24.08 11.93 20.64
CA LYS A 166 23.45 11.07 21.66
C LYS A 166 22.64 11.84 22.70
N LYS A 167 23.12 13.01 23.14
CA LYS A 167 22.42 13.81 24.17
C LYS A 167 21.12 14.39 23.63
N LEU A 168 21.16 14.86 22.39
CA LEU A 168 19.98 15.40 21.72
C LEU A 168 18.96 14.29 21.46
N MET A 169 19.41 13.12 20.99
CA MET A 169 18.56 11.95 20.80
C MET A 169 17.89 11.51 22.12
N GLU A 170 18.64 11.43 23.22
CA GLU A 170 18.11 11.13 24.56
C GLU A 170 16.99 12.10 24.96
N SER A 171 17.23 13.40 24.83
CA SER A 171 16.24 14.43 25.17
C SER A 171 14.98 14.35 24.30
N LEU A 172 15.13 14.06 23.00
CA LEU A 172 13.98 13.91 22.09
C LEU A 172 13.20 12.63 22.38
N LEU A 173 13.86 11.54 22.77
CA LEU A 173 13.20 10.29 23.14
C LEU A 173 12.40 10.42 24.44
N GLU A 174 12.93 11.10 25.45
CA GLU A 174 12.20 11.44 26.67
C GLU A 174 10.96 12.27 26.34
N LYS A 175 11.11 13.29 25.49
CA LYS A 175 9.99 14.10 25.03
C LYS A 175 8.94 13.30 24.25
N ASN A 176 9.37 12.41 23.36
CA ASN A 176 8.48 11.52 22.60
C ASN A 176 7.69 10.58 23.54
N ARG A 177 8.36 10.04 24.55
CA ARG A 177 7.73 9.24 25.60
C ARG A 177 6.70 10.04 26.40
N ASP A 178 7.02 11.28 26.77
CA ASP A 178 6.11 12.11 27.56
C ASP A 178 4.87 12.49 26.74
N HIS A 179 5.02 12.83 25.46
CA HIS A 179 3.88 13.06 24.55
C HIS A 179 3.01 11.81 24.37
N LEU A 180 3.61 10.63 24.26
CA LEU A 180 2.90 9.35 24.22
C LEU A 180 2.07 9.15 25.50
N VAL A 181 2.69 9.30 26.66
CA VAL A 181 2.04 9.13 27.96
C VAL A 181 0.91 10.15 28.15
N ASP A 182 1.07 11.39 27.71
CA ASP A 182 0.01 12.39 27.79
C ASP A 182 -1.13 12.11 26.80
N THR A 183 -0.81 11.60 25.61
CA THR A 183 -1.83 11.16 24.64
C THR A 183 -2.66 10.00 25.20
N MET A 184 -2.03 9.04 25.87
CA MET A 184 -2.71 7.90 26.52
C MET A 184 -3.66 8.31 27.66
N LYS A 185 -3.46 9.49 28.27
CA LYS A 185 -4.35 10.02 29.33
C LYS A 185 -5.57 10.75 28.79
N LEU A 186 -5.64 11.01 27.48
CA LEU A 186 -6.79 11.68 26.87
C LEU A 186 -8.02 10.77 26.93
N SER A 187 -9.20 11.36 27.13
CA SER A 187 -10.45 10.61 27.24
C SER A 187 -10.81 9.84 25.97
N ASP A 188 -10.28 10.26 24.82
CA ASP A 188 -10.50 9.70 23.50
C ASP A 188 -9.25 8.99 22.94
N ALA A 189 -8.33 8.54 23.81
CA ALA A 189 -7.13 7.81 23.38
C ALA A 189 -7.45 6.56 22.54
N VAL A 190 -8.56 5.87 22.83
CA VAL A 190 -9.03 4.68 22.10
C VAL A 190 -9.30 4.98 20.62
N ASP A 191 -9.66 6.22 20.28
CA ASP A 191 -9.96 6.63 18.91
C ASP A 191 -8.70 7.12 18.14
N ARG A 192 -7.51 7.05 18.77
CA ARG A 192 -6.27 7.62 18.22
C ARG A 192 -5.10 6.63 18.10
N PRO A 193 -5.31 5.37 17.65
CA PRO A 193 -4.23 4.39 17.57
C PRO A 193 -3.08 4.82 16.67
N GLY A 194 -3.36 5.53 15.57
CA GLY A 194 -2.33 6.04 14.66
C GLY A 194 -1.36 7.02 15.33
N VAL A 195 -1.79 7.77 16.33
CA VAL A 195 -0.92 8.71 17.08
C VAL A 195 -0.09 7.94 18.11
N VAL A 196 -0.75 7.09 18.91
CA VAL A 196 -0.11 6.33 19.99
C VAL A 196 0.93 5.36 19.44
N LEU A 197 0.57 4.56 18.43
CA LEU A 197 1.48 3.61 17.78
C LEU A 197 2.65 4.33 17.11
N ARG A 198 2.42 5.48 16.47
CA ARG A 198 3.51 6.23 15.84
C ARG A 198 4.55 6.74 16.85
N TYR A 199 4.12 7.20 18.03
CA TYR A 199 5.08 7.54 19.07
C TYR A 199 5.89 6.33 19.54
N ILE A 200 5.28 5.14 19.60
CA ILE A 200 6.00 3.90 19.91
C ILE A 200 7.02 3.57 18.80
N ASP A 201 6.60 3.66 17.54
CA ASP A 201 7.48 3.43 16.37
C ASP A 201 8.71 4.33 16.43
N ASN A 202 8.53 5.63 16.70
CA ASN A 202 9.63 6.58 16.89
C ASN A 202 10.65 6.12 17.95
N ILE A 203 10.20 5.51 19.06
CA ILE A 203 11.09 4.98 20.11
C ILE A 203 11.80 3.71 19.64
N LEU A 204 11.10 2.83 18.92
CA LEU A 204 11.64 1.57 18.43
C LEU A 204 12.73 1.75 17.36
N GLU A 205 12.76 2.90 16.69
CA GLU A 205 13.80 3.26 15.71
C GLU A 205 15.10 3.77 16.35
N ALA A 206 15.07 4.10 17.64
CA ALA A 206 16.26 4.35 18.42
C ALA A 206 17.02 3.06 18.77
N PRO A 207 18.33 3.15 19.07
CA PRO A 207 19.10 2.01 19.53
C PRO A 207 18.45 1.31 20.73
N ALA A 208 18.46 -0.04 20.73
CA ALA A 208 17.80 -0.85 21.76
C ALA A 208 18.25 -0.56 23.20
N SER A 209 19.43 0.03 23.38
CA SER A 209 19.94 0.50 24.68
C SER A 209 19.03 1.52 25.37
N TYR A 210 18.15 2.21 24.64
CA TYR A 210 17.25 3.23 25.19
C TYR A 210 15.88 2.67 25.65
N TRP A 211 15.49 1.49 25.19
CA TRP A 211 14.12 1.00 25.40
C TRP A 211 13.81 0.72 26.87
N ASP A 212 14.75 0.11 27.60
CA ASP A 212 14.59 -0.19 29.02
C ASP A 212 14.58 1.09 29.88
N SER A 213 15.43 2.09 29.57
CA SER A 213 15.46 3.36 30.31
C SER A 213 14.18 4.18 30.12
N LEU A 214 13.54 4.07 28.96
CA LEU A 214 12.25 4.71 28.69
C LEU A 214 11.06 3.93 29.27
N GLY A 215 11.29 2.70 29.76
CA GLY A 215 10.23 1.83 30.29
C GLY A 215 9.27 1.34 29.22
N LEU A 216 9.76 1.14 27.98
CA LEU A 216 8.91 0.86 26.81
C LEU A 216 8.02 -0.36 26.99
N ILE A 217 8.48 -1.42 27.66
CA ILE A 217 7.65 -2.61 27.90
C ILE A 217 6.40 -2.30 28.73
N LYS A 218 6.57 -1.47 29.77
CA LYS A 218 5.46 -1.05 30.62
C LYS A 218 4.47 -0.18 29.83
N ILE A 219 5.00 0.71 28.98
CA ILE A 219 4.16 1.52 28.09
C ILE A 219 3.36 0.62 27.14
N LEU A 220 3.98 -0.38 26.54
CA LEU A 220 3.29 -1.36 25.68
C LEU A 220 2.21 -2.14 26.45
N ASP A 221 2.45 -2.48 27.71
CA ASP A 221 1.44 -3.11 28.58
C ASP A 221 0.26 -2.15 28.85
N ASP A 222 0.54 -0.90 29.19
CA ASP A 222 -0.50 0.13 29.42
C ASP A 222 -1.31 0.40 28.14
N VAL A 223 -0.66 0.43 26.96
CA VAL A 223 -1.31 0.58 25.65
C VAL A 223 -2.16 -0.64 25.28
N SER A 224 -1.74 -1.85 25.68
CA SER A 224 -2.52 -3.07 25.50
C SER A 224 -3.87 -2.98 26.20
N VAL A 225 -3.92 -2.35 27.39
CA VAL A 225 -5.16 -2.17 28.15
C VAL A 225 -6.08 -1.15 27.48
N ILE A 226 -5.54 -0.10 26.87
CA ILE A 226 -6.33 0.95 26.19
C ILE A 226 -7.04 0.38 24.95
N TYR A 227 -6.34 -0.45 24.17
CA TYR A 227 -6.85 -1.01 22.91
C TYR A 227 -7.34 -2.45 23.04
N ASP A 228 -7.67 -2.89 24.25
CA ASP A 228 -8.29 -4.19 24.48
C ASP A 228 -9.58 -4.32 23.64
N GLY A 229 -9.77 -5.47 23.02
CA GLY A 229 -10.87 -5.72 22.09
C GLY A 229 -10.65 -5.27 20.64
N ASN A 230 -9.48 -4.72 20.28
CA ASN A 230 -9.09 -4.55 18.87
C ASN A 230 -7.93 -5.49 18.51
N ALA A 231 -8.27 -6.63 17.89
CA ALA A 231 -7.30 -7.67 17.53
C ALA A 231 -6.13 -7.17 16.66
N TYR A 232 -6.41 -6.27 15.71
CA TYR A 232 -5.38 -5.75 14.81
C TYR A 232 -4.38 -4.85 15.55
N ILE A 233 -4.87 -3.92 16.39
CA ILE A 233 -4.00 -3.06 17.19
C ILE A 233 -3.21 -3.90 18.21
N MET A 234 -3.87 -4.88 18.82
CA MET A 234 -3.23 -5.80 19.76
C MET A 234 -2.13 -6.64 19.12
N GLN A 235 -2.30 -7.10 17.87
CA GLN A 235 -1.24 -7.74 17.12
C GLN A 235 -0.02 -6.82 17.01
N VAL A 236 -0.20 -5.58 16.55
CA VAL A 236 0.90 -4.61 16.39
C VAL A 236 1.63 -4.38 17.73
N ILE A 237 0.88 -4.23 18.82
CA ILE A 237 1.46 -4.05 20.17
C ILE A 237 2.28 -5.28 20.59
N LEU A 238 1.77 -6.50 20.35
CA LEU A 238 2.46 -7.75 20.71
C LEU A 238 3.70 -7.99 19.85
N GLU A 239 3.66 -7.61 18.56
CA GLU A 239 4.84 -7.62 17.69
C GLU A 239 5.90 -6.63 18.17
N HIS A 240 5.49 -5.44 18.61
CA HIS A 240 6.40 -4.50 19.27
C HIS A 240 6.99 -5.07 20.57
N LYS A 241 6.20 -5.73 21.42
CA LYS A 241 6.72 -6.42 22.61
C LYS A 241 7.72 -7.51 22.25
N ALA A 242 7.48 -8.26 21.17
CA ALA A 242 8.40 -9.29 20.67
C ALA A 242 9.72 -8.71 20.14
N ARG A 243 9.70 -7.51 19.53
CA ARG A 243 10.91 -6.78 19.14
C ARG A 243 11.71 -6.33 20.37
N VAL A 244 11.04 -5.83 21.41
CA VAL A 244 11.66 -5.32 22.64
C VAL A 244 12.19 -6.44 23.54
N LYS A 245 11.50 -7.58 23.61
CA LYS A 245 11.88 -8.78 24.39
C LYS A 245 11.90 -10.03 23.50
N PRO A 246 12.93 -10.20 22.65
CA PRO A 246 13.02 -11.32 21.70
C PRO A 246 12.97 -12.70 22.35
N GLU A 247 13.44 -12.83 23.60
CA GLU A 247 13.39 -14.06 24.38
C GLU A 247 11.95 -14.50 24.72
N LYS A 248 10.99 -13.57 24.67
CA LYS A 248 9.56 -13.81 24.86
C LYS A 248 8.77 -13.82 23.55
N LYS A 249 9.44 -13.75 22.38
CA LYS A 249 8.80 -13.72 21.06
C LYS A 249 7.73 -14.80 20.92
N VAL A 250 8.07 -16.06 21.25
CA VAL A 250 7.15 -17.21 21.17
C VAL A 250 5.87 -16.94 21.97
N LEU A 251 5.98 -16.44 23.20
CA LEU A 251 4.82 -16.16 24.06
C LEU A 251 3.91 -15.09 23.46
N PHE A 252 4.46 -14.02 22.91
CA PHE A 252 3.66 -12.94 22.32
C PHE A 252 2.96 -13.40 21.03
N TYR A 253 3.63 -14.17 20.17
CA TYR A 253 2.98 -14.70 18.97
C TYR A 253 1.90 -15.74 19.30
N GLU A 254 2.08 -16.55 20.36
CA GLU A 254 1.02 -17.42 20.85
C GLU A 254 -0.21 -16.62 21.33
N GLU A 255 0.00 -15.44 21.92
CA GLU A 255 -1.07 -14.54 22.33
C GLU A 255 -1.81 -13.95 21.12
N ILE A 256 -1.10 -13.51 20.08
CA ILE A 256 -1.68 -13.05 18.82
C ILE A 256 -2.57 -14.15 18.20
N VAL A 257 -2.06 -15.38 18.13
CA VAL A 257 -2.82 -16.54 17.62
C VAL A 257 -4.11 -16.74 18.41
N LYS A 258 -4.07 -16.66 19.75
CA LYS A 258 -5.25 -16.84 20.60
C LYS A 258 -6.29 -15.74 20.39
N ILE A 259 -5.87 -14.48 20.27
CA ILE A 259 -6.75 -13.34 19.99
C ILE A 259 -7.52 -13.59 18.69
N TYR A 260 -6.83 -13.92 17.60
CA TYR A 260 -7.50 -14.19 16.33
C TYR A 260 -8.36 -15.45 16.35
N LEU A 261 -8.03 -16.46 17.14
CA LEU A 261 -8.91 -17.62 17.35
C LEU A 261 -10.21 -17.25 18.08
N GLU A 262 -10.17 -16.30 19.02
CA GLU A 262 -11.36 -15.78 19.69
C GLU A 262 -12.23 -14.94 18.76
N GLU A 263 -11.62 -14.10 17.92
CA GLU A 263 -12.29 -13.37 16.84
C GLU A 263 -12.93 -14.34 15.84
N ALA A 264 -12.21 -15.38 15.42
CA ALA A 264 -12.71 -16.41 14.51
C ALA A 264 -13.91 -17.19 15.10
N ARG A 265 -13.97 -17.37 16.42
CA ARG A 265 -15.12 -17.99 17.11
C ARG A 265 -16.32 -17.07 17.17
N SER A 266 -16.08 -15.76 17.29
CA SER A 266 -17.11 -14.73 17.40
C SER A 266 -17.60 -14.22 16.05
N ALA A 267 -16.89 -14.55 14.97
CA ALA A 267 -17.22 -14.19 13.61
C ALA A 267 -18.60 -14.72 13.19
N THR A 268 -19.39 -13.84 12.55
CA THR A 268 -20.75 -14.16 12.12
C THR A 268 -20.79 -14.82 10.74
N SER A 269 -19.76 -14.58 9.90
CA SER A 269 -19.66 -15.13 8.55
C SER A 269 -18.45 -16.05 8.40
N THR A 270 -18.55 -17.05 7.52
CA THR A 270 -17.44 -17.96 7.18
C THR A 270 -16.24 -17.21 6.60
N ILE A 271 -16.45 -16.15 5.81
CA ILE A 271 -15.36 -15.33 5.25
C ILE A 271 -14.58 -14.65 6.38
N GLN A 272 -15.28 -14.01 7.31
CA GLN A 272 -14.67 -13.33 8.43
C GLN A 272 -13.91 -14.32 9.32
N LYS A 273 -14.51 -15.48 9.59
CA LYS A 273 -13.86 -16.57 10.32
C LYS A 273 -12.57 -17.02 9.62
N ASN A 274 -12.62 -17.24 8.30
CA ASN A 274 -11.46 -17.67 7.52
C ASN A 274 -10.36 -16.60 7.50
N LYS A 275 -10.73 -15.31 7.38
CA LYS A 275 -9.76 -14.21 7.47
C LYS A 275 -9.02 -14.22 8.81
N PHE A 276 -9.74 -14.33 9.92
CA PHE A 276 -9.11 -14.39 11.24
C PHE A 276 -8.26 -15.67 11.44
N LEU A 277 -8.69 -16.81 10.90
CA LEU A 277 -7.87 -18.02 10.91
C LEU A 277 -6.58 -17.88 10.06
N LEU A 278 -6.64 -17.17 8.94
CA LEU A 278 -5.47 -16.85 8.12
C LEU A 278 -4.53 -15.90 8.87
N ASP A 279 -5.05 -14.89 9.56
CA ASP A 279 -4.26 -13.96 10.37
C ASP A 279 -3.58 -14.69 11.54
N ALA A 280 -4.30 -15.60 12.20
CA ALA A 280 -3.71 -16.49 13.20
C ALA A 280 -2.60 -17.37 12.61
N LEU A 281 -2.79 -17.90 11.40
CA LEU A 281 -1.80 -18.75 10.74
C LEU A 281 -0.55 -17.96 10.37
N GLU A 282 -0.71 -16.72 9.89
CA GLU A 282 0.40 -15.81 9.62
C GLU A 282 1.19 -15.50 10.89
N ALA A 283 0.50 -15.17 11.99
CA ALA A 283 1.13 -14.97 13.29
C ALA A 283 1.89 -16.23 13.76
N ALA A 284 1.30 -17.42 13.62
CA ALA A 284 1.96 -18.68 13.96
C ALA A 284 3.23 -18.91 13.14
N LYS A 285 3.22 -18.59 11.83
CA LYS A 285 4.39 -18.66 10.96
C LYS A 285 5.48 -17.66 11.38
N ASN A 286 5.12 -16.41 11.63
CA ASN A 286 6.05 -15.36 12.06
C ASN A 286 6.68 -15.66 13.44
N GLY A 287 5.92 -16.34 14.32
CA GLY A 287 6.36 -16.86 15.61
C GLY A 287 7.09 -18.21 15.56
N ASN A 288 7.12 -18.89 14.41
CA ASN A 288 7.65 -20.26 14.24
C ASN A 288 6.98 -21.30 15.16
N LEU A 289 5.66 -21.19 15.34
CA LEU A 289 4.83 -21.99 16.24
C LEU A 289 4.30 -23.25 15.53
N LYS A 290 5.14 -24.28 15.38
CA LYS A 290 4.85 -25.47 14.54
C LYS A 290 3.53 -26.17 14.86
N ASP A 291 3.21 -26.36 16.13
CA ASP A 291 1.98 -27.05 16.53
C ASP A 291 0.74 -26.23 16.17
N TRP A 292 0.82 -24.90 16.35
CA TRP A 292 -0.24 -23.98 15.96
C TRP A 292 -0.43 -23.93 14.45
N ILE A 293 0.65 -23.95 13.66
CA ILE A 293 0.58 -23.98 12.20
C ILE A 293 -0.25 -25.18 11.74
N ILE A 294 0.05 -26.38 12.24
CA ILE A 294 -0.66 -27.61 11.88
C ILE A 294 -2.14 -27.54 12.30
N ASP A 295 -2.42 -27.10 13.54
CA ASP A 295 -3.81 -27.00 14.04
C ASP A 295 -4.65 -25.98 13.24
N LEU A 296 -4.06 -24.84 12.88
CA LEU A 296 -4.73 -23.80 12.09
C LEU A 296 -4.97 -24.23 10.64
N GLU A 297 -4.03 -24.94 10.02
CA GLU A 297 -4.21 -25.52 8.69
C GLU A 297 -5.37 -26.53 8.68
N VAL A 298 -5.49 -27.37 9.71
CA VAL A 298 -6.63 -28.30 9.87
C VAL A 298 -7.93 -27.52 10.06
N LYS A 299 -7.97 -26.50 10.92
CA LYS A 299 -9.18 -25.67 11.13
C LYS A 299 -9.64 -24.97 9.87
N LEU A 300 -8.71 -24.41 9.08
CA LEU A 300 -9.02 -23.80 7.79
C LEU A 300 -9.66 -24.83 6.84
N TYR A 301 -9.11 -26.05 6.79
CA TYR A 301 -9.70 -27.14 6.00
C TYR A 301 -11.07 -27.60 6.52
N GLU A 302 -11.32 -27.58 7.82
CA GLU A 302 -12.61 -27.96 8.42
C GLU A 302 -13.70 -26.91 8.22
N THR A 303 -13.35 -25.65 7.90
CA THR A 303 -14.31 -24.56 7.70
C THR A 303 -14.97 -24.60 6.30
N LYS A 304 -15.00 -25.80 5.69
CA LYS A 304 -15.49 -26.12 4.34
C LYS A 304 -17.00 -25.99 4.15
N ASP A 305 -17.78 -25.81 5.20
CA ASP A 305 -19.23 -25.63 5.06
C ASP A 305 -19.52 -24.37 4.24
N GLU A 306 -20.26 -24.55 3.14
CA GLU A 306 -20.73 -23.46 2.31
C GLU A 306 -21.37 -22.39 3.19
N PRO A 307 -20.94 -21.13 3.08
CA PRO A 307 -21.49 -20.05 3.89
C PRO A 307 -23.00 -19.97 3.69
N LYS A 308 -23.75 -20.22 4.77
CA LYS A 308 -25.22 -20.21 4.82
C LYS A 308 -25.85 -18.90 4.33
N ASP A 309 -25.07 -17.83 4.24
CA ASP A 309 -25.51 -16.47 3.89
C ASP A 309 -25.10 -16.04 2.48
N TRP A 310 -24.56 -16.93 1.65
CA TRP A 310 -24.23 -16.58 0.28
C TRP A 310 -25.46 -16.65 -0.61
N ASN A 311 -25.82 -15.50 -1.18
CA ASN A 311 -26.75 -15.47 -2.29
C ASN A 311 -25.98 -15.86 -3.55
N VAL A 312 -26.24 -17.04 -4.09
CA VAL A 312 -25.73 -17.40 -5.41
C VAL A 312 -26.43 -16.52 -6.43
N ILE A 313 -25.68 -15.60 -7.03
CA ILE A 313 -26.16 -14.84 -8.19
C ILE A 313 -25.86 -15.69 -9.41
N GLU A 314 -26.77 -16.59 -9.73
CA GLU A 314 -26.73 -17.30 -11.01
C GLU A 314 -27.29 -16.37 -12.09
N LYS A 315 -26.48 -16.10 -13.11
CA LYS A 315 -26.92 -15.39 -14.30
C LYS A 315 -26.81 -16.33 -15.48
N GLU A 316 -27.95 -16.79 -15.96
CA GLU A 316 -28.02 -17.49 -17.24
C GLU A 316 -27.87 -16.46 -18.37
N ILE A 317 -26.85 -16.62 -19.19
CA ILE A 317 -26.66 -15.83 -20.39
C ILE A 317 -27.09 -16.70 -21.57
N PRO A 318 -28.29 -16.50 -22.14
CA PRO A 318 -28.73 -17.30 -23.26
C PRO A 318 -27.84 -17.02 -24.47
N ILE A 319 -27.25 -18.06 -25.03
CA ILE A 319 -26.53 -17.97 -26.30
C ILE A 319 -27.59 -18.09 -27.41
N PRO A 320 -27.76 -17.07 -28.28
CA PRO A 320 -28.72 -17.12 -29.38
C PRO A 320 -28.51 -18.35 -30.26
N THR A 321 -29.58 -19.10 -30.52
CA THR A 321 -29.52 -20.31 -31.37
C THR A 321 -28.97 -19.99 -32.75
N GLU A 322 -29.24 -18.79 -33.28
CA GLU A 322 -28.72 -18.36 -34.59
C GLU A 322 -27.19 -18.32 -34.62
N LEU A 323 -26.53 -17.97 -33.51
CA LEU A 323 -25.07 -17.95 -33.43
C LEU A 323 -24.50 -19.37 -33.38
N ILE A 324 -25.15 -20.27 -32.65
CA ILE A 324 -24.77 -21.69 -32.58
C ILE A 324 -24.93 -22.33 -33.97
N GLU A 325 -26.06 -22.09 -34.64
CA GLU A 325 -26.29 -22.62 -35.98
C GLU A 325 -25.32 -22.02 -37.00
N LYS A 326 -24.98 -20.73 -36.90
CA LYS A 326 -23.95 -20.10 -37.74
C LYS A 326 -22.59 -20.78 -37.55
N LEU A 327 -22.21 -21.08 -36.31
CA LEU A 327 -20.98 -21.81 -35.99
C LEU A 327 -21.04 -23.25 -36.52
N PHE A 328 -22.14 -23.97 -36.35
CA PHE A 328 -22.24 -25.34 -36.87
C PHE A 328 -22.21 -25.37 -38.40
N ASN A 329 -22.81 -24.38 -39.05
CA ASN A 329 -22.83 -24.29 -40.51
C ASN A 329 -21.44 -24.06 -41.12
N THR A 330 -20.47 -23.44 -40.41
CA THR A 330 -19.10 -23.31 -40.95
C THR A 330 -18.44 -24.67 -41.17
N VAL A 331 -18.84 -25.68 -40.40
CA VAL A 331 -18.37 -27.07 -40.51
C VAL A 331 -19.30 -27.90 -41.41
N LEU A 332 -20.61 -27.73 -41.26
CA LEU A 332 -21.61 -28.54 -41.96
C LEU A 332 -21.84 -28.09 -43.41
N ILE A 333 -21.29 -26.97 -43.88
CA ILE A 333 -21.45 -26.53 -45.28
C ILE A 333 -20.67 -27.41 -46.27
N HIS A 334 -19.65 -28.13 -45.81
CA HIS A 334 -18.77 -28.92 -46.66
C HIS A 334 -19.43 -30.19 -47.19
N ASP A 335 -19.07 -30.61 -48.41
CA ASP A 335 -19.70 -31.74 -49.12
C ASP A 335 -19.04 -33.10 -48.81
N SER A 336 -17.86 -33.09 -48.16
CA SER A 336 -17.15 -34.31 -47.79
C SER A 336 -16.81 -34.33 -46.32
N LEU A 337 -16.78 -35.54 -45.73
CA LEU A 337 -16.39 -35.74 -44.35
C LEU A 337 -14.98 -35.21 -44.08
N GLU A 338 -14.03 -35.45 -44.98
CA GLU A 338 -12.63 -35.02 -44.84
C GLU A 338 -12.52 -33.50 -44.70
N THR A 339 -13.17 -32.74 -45.59
CA THR A 339 -13.19 -31.27 -45.52
C THR A 339 -13.95 -30.75 -44.30
N ALA A 340 -15.01 -31.44 -43.88
CA ALA A 340 -15.76 -31.08 -42.69
C ALA A 340 -14.97 -31.36 -41.40
N SER A 341 -14.19 -32.45 -41.36
CA SER A 341 -13.28 -32.79 -40.26
C SER A 341 -12.15 -31.79 -40.14
N LEU A 342 -11.57 -31.34 -41.25
CA LEU A 342 -10.57 -30.26 -41.26
C LEU A 342 -11.17 -28.95 -40.73
N ALA A 343 -12.37 -28.58 -41.19
CA ALA A 343 -13.08 -27.41 -40.68
C ALA A 343 -13.41 -27.54 -39.18
N PHE A 344 -13.83 -28.72 -38.73
CA PHE A 344 -14.08 -29.00 -37.32
C PHE A 344 -12.79 -28.89 -36.49
N GLY A 345 -11.68 -29.47 -36.93
CA GLY A 345 -10.38 -29.39 -36.26
C GLY A 345 -9.79 -27.97 -36.26
N SER A 346 -10.18 -27.12 -37.22
CA SER A 346 -9.83 -25.70 -37.24
C SER A 346 -10.61 -24.85 -36.22
N ILE A 347 -11.69 -25.38 -35.65
CA ILE A 347 -12.36 -24.76 -34.49
C ILE A 347 -11.54 -25.14 -33.25
N VAL A 348 -10.48 -24.38 -33.01
CA VAL A 348 -9.63 -24.58 -31.84
C VAL A 348 -10.28 -23.86 -30.66
N PRO A 349 -10.60 -24.57 -29.55
CA PRO A 349 -11.14 -23.94 -28.35
C PRO A 349 -10.10 -23.08 -27.62
N VAL A 350 -8.81 -23.37 -27.86
CA VAL A 350 -7.67 -22.60 -27.38
C VAL A 350 -7.35 -21.53 -28.43
N GLN A 351 -7.57 -20.28 -28.07
CA GLN A 351 -7.18 -19.15 -28.92
C GLN A 351 -5.66 -18.98 -28.86
N ASP A 352 -5.08 -18.38 -29.89
CA ASP A 352 -3.68 -17.97 -29.85
C ASP A 352 -3.45 -16.97 -28.69
N ILE A 353 -2.31 -17.08 -28.01
CA ILE A 353 -1.99 -16.30 -26.79
C ILE A 353 -2.03 -14.80 -27.10
N ASP A 354 -1.55 -14.38 -28.28
CA ASP A 354 -1.56 -12.96 -28.65
C ASP A 354 -2.99 -12.44 -28.87
N SER A 355 -3.87 -13.30 -29.40
CA SER A 355 -5.28 -12.98 -29.59
C SER A 355 -6.04 -12.85 -28.26
N ILE A 356 -5.76 -13.74 -27.29
CA ILE A 356 -6.33 -13.66 -25.94
C ILE A 356 -5.80 -12.42 -25.23
N ALA A 357 -4.50 -12.16 -25.33
CA ALA A 357 -3.85 -10.99 -24.75
C ALA A 357 -4.47 -9.69 -25.26
N ALA A 358 -4.67 -9.56 -26.58
CA ALA A 358 -5.34 -8.40 -27.18
C ALA A 358 -6.77 -8.23 -26.65
N PHE A 359 -7.54 -9.32 -26.58
CA PHE A 359 -8.91 -9.28 -26.07
C PHE A 359 -8.99 -8.90 -24.59
N VAL A 360 -8.11 -9.45 -23.75
CA VAL A 360 -8.02 -9.10 -22.33
C VAL A 360 -7.57 -7.65 -22.15
N ALA A 361 -6.66 -7.14 -23.00
CA ALA A 361 -6.26 -5.73 -22.98
C ALA A 361 -7.44 -4.80 -23.30
N ASP A 362 -8.27 -5.15 -24.31
CA ASP A 362 -9.49 -4.40 -24.61
C ASP A 362 -10.51 -4.47 -23.46
N LEU A 363 -10.72 -5.64 -22.86
CA LEU A 363 -11.59 -5.78 -21.69
C LEU A 363 -11.10 -4.95 -20.49
N ARG A 364 -9.79 -4.88 -20.27
CA ARG A 364 -9.19 -4.06 -19.21
C ARG A 364 -9.42 -2.58 -19.43
N ARG A 365 -9.33 -2.12 -20.67
CA ARG A 365 -9.65 -0.73 -21.04
C ARG A 365 -11.13 -0.43 -20.82
N ASP A 366 -12.00 -1.34 -21.21
CA ASP A 366 -13.44 -1.10 -21.23
C ASP A 366 -14.10 -1.34 -19.85
N HIS A 367 -13.49 -2.18 -18.99
CA HIS A 367 -14.00 -2.56 -17.67
C HIS A 367 -12.91 -2.52 -16.56
N PRO A 368 -12.22 -1.38 -16.35
CA PRO A 368 -11.02 -1.32 -15.51
C PRO A 368 -11.26 -1.75 -14.05
N LEU A 369 -12.42 -1.44 -13.48
CA LEU A 369 -12.75 -1.80 -12.10
C LEU A 369 -12.73 -3.32 -11.83
N GLN A 370 -13.04 -4.15 -12.83
CA GLN A 370 -13.04 -5.61 -12.67
C GLN A 370 -11.64 -6.20 -12.48
N PHE A 371 -10.61 -5.44 -12.87
CA PHE A 371 -9.20 -5.82 -12.83
C PHE A 371 -8.43 -5.11 -11.72
N LEU A 372 -9.08 -4.26 -10.93
CA LEU A 372 -8.48 -3.59 -9.77
C LEU A 372 -8.81 -4.31 -8.45
N VAL A 373 -9.72 -5.27 -8.48
CA VAL A 373 -10.12 -6.03 -7.29
C VAL A 373 -9.19 -7.22 -7.14
N SER A 374 -8.52 -7.33 -6.00
CA SER A 374 -7.70 -8.49 -5.65
C SER A 374 -8.54 -9.76 -5.64
N ARG A 375 -7.96 -10.86 -6.11
CA ARG A 375 -8.65 -12.16 -6.19
C ARG A 375 -7.85 -13.24 -5.50
N GLN A 376 -8.55 -14.05 -4.71
CA GLN A 376 -8.00 -15.24 -4.08
C GLN A 376 -8.57 -16.46 -4.80
N ILE A 377 -7.68 -17.30 -5.33
CA ILE A 377 -8.05 -18.53 -6.04
C ILE A 377 -7.94 -19.68 -5.06
N TYR A 378 -9.04 -20.39 -4.87
CA TYR A 378 -9.09 -21.56 -4.01
C TYR A 378 -9.22 -22.83 -4.86
N ASP A 379 -8.70 -23.95 -4.32
CA ASP A 379 -8.93 -25.27 -4.92
C ASP A 379 -10.33 -25.82 -4.53
N ALA A 380 -10.65 -27.01 -5.02
CA ALA A 380 -11.90 -27.71 -4.66
C ALA A 380 -12.03 -28.03 -3.15
N ASN A 381 -10.96 -27.84 -2.38
CA ASN A 381 -10.92 -28.01 -0.93
C ASN A 381 -10.93 -26.67 -0.18
N ASN A 382 -11.21 -25.54 -0.84
CA ASN A 382 -11.12 -24.20 -0.26
C ASN A 382 -9.72 -23.84 0.28
N VAL A 383 -8.67 -24.51 -0.21
CA VAL A 383 -7.29 -24.16 0.11
C VAL A 383 -6.85 -23.07 -0.86
N LEU A 384 -6.29 -21.98 -0.33
CA LEU A 384 -5.77 -20.89 -1.14
C LEU A 384 -4.63 -21.40 -2.03
N ILE A 385 -4.84 -21.42 -3.34
CA ILE A 385 -3.83 -21.77 -4.35
C ILE A 385 -2.95 -20.55 -4.62
N LYS A 386 -3.58 -19.39 -4.86
CA LYS A 386 -2.89 -18.18 -5.26
C LYS A 386 -3.68 -16.95 -4.84
N GLU A 387 -2.97 -15.95 -4.35
CA GLU A 387 -3.48 -14.60 -4.18
C GLU A 387 -2.97 -13.72 -5.33
N CYS A 388 -3.88 -13.04 -6.01
CA CYS A 388 -3.57 -12.15 -7.12
C CYS A 388 -3.66 -10.71 -6.62
N LEU A 389 -2.52 -10.16 -6.22
CA LEU A 389 -2.40 -8.82 -5.64
C LEU A 389 -1.88 -7.79 -6.64
N THR A 390 -1.05 -8.22 -7.59
CA THR A 390 -0.41 -7.32 -8.55
C THR A 390 -1.23 -7.21 -9.83
N ASP A 391 -1.02 -6.13 -10.58
CA ASP A 391 -1.65 -5.93 -11.88
C ASP A 391 -1.26 -7.04 -12.88
N GLU A 392 -0.04 -7.56 -12.76
CA GLU A 392 0.48 -8.67 -13.57
C GLU A 392 -0.19 -10.00 -13.19
N ASP A 393 -0.41 -10.26 -11.90
CA ASP A 393 -1.14 -11.43 -11.44
C ASP A 393 -2.60 -11.41 -11.94
N LEU A 394 -3.25 -10.25 -11.85
CA LEU A 394 -4.63 -10.06 -12.28
C LEU A 394 -4.75 -10.16 -13.81
N TYR A 395 -3.75 -9.66 -14.55
CA TYR A 395 -3.65 -9.87 -16.00
C TYR A 395 -3.56 -11.35 -16.34
N THR A 396 -2.63 -12.06 -15.70
CA THR A 396 -2.40 -13.49 -15.92
C THR A 396 -3.65 -14.32 -15.60
N LEU A 397 -4.32 -14.01 -14.49
CA LEU A 397 -5.57 -14.66 -14.12
C LEU A 397 -6.66 -14.44 -15.19
N ALA A 398 -6.78 -13.23 -15.73
CA ALA A 398 -7.76 -12.93 -16.76
C ALA A 398 -7.52 -13.70 -18.07
N LEU A 399 -6.25 -13.90 -18.47
CA LEU A 399 -5.91 -14.76 -19.61
C LEU A 399 -6.41 -16.20 -19.37
N VAL A 400 -6.12 -16.75 -18.19
CA VAL A 400 -6.53 -18.11 -17.81
C VAL A 400 -8.05 -18.25 -17.74
N ASP A 401 -8.75 -17.26 -17.19
CA ASP A 401 -10.22 -17.29 -17.10
C ASP A 401 -10.87 -17.24 -18.49
N GLN A 402 -10.29 -16.47 -19.42
CA GLN A 402 -10.77 -16.41 -20.80
C GLN A 402 -10.59 -17.74 -21.53
N ASP A 403 -9.43 -18.39 -21.34
CA ASP A 403 -9.18 -19.74 -21.89
C ASP A 403 -10.15 -20.78 -21.32
N LYS A 404 -10.36 -20.77 -19.99
CA LYS A 404 -11.32 -21.67 -19.33
C LYS A 404 -12.73 -21.47 -19.87
N LEU A 405 -13.15 -20.22 -20.09
CA LEU A 405 -14.46 -19.90 -20.64
C LEU A 405 -14.61 -20.45 -22.06
N ALA A 406 -13.61 -20.24 -22.92
CA ALA A 406 -13.62 -20.75 -24.29
C ALA A 406 -13.74 -22.29 -24.31
N ILE A 407 -12.90 -22.98 -23.52
CA ILE A 407 -12.95 -24.46 -23.39
C ILE A 407 -14.34 -24.92 -22.92
N SER A 408 -14.93 -24.24 -21.94
CA SER A 408 -16.24 -24.61 -21.39
C SER A 408 -17.36 -24.46 -22.41
N ILE A 409 -17.38 -23.37 -23.18
CA ILE A 409 -18.39 -23.12 -24.23
C ILE A 409 -18.26 -24.17 -25.34
N TYR A 410 -17.06 -24.35 -25.90
CA TYR A 410 -16.86 -25.31 -27.00
C TYR A 410 -17.06 -26.75 -26.54
N GLY A 411 -16.64 -27.10 -25.32
CA GLY A 411 -16.86 -28.42 -24.74
C GLY A 411 -18.34 -28.79 -24.64
N ALA A 412 -19.22 -27.83 -24.39
CA ALA A 412 -20.67 -28.04 -24.38
C ALA A 412 -21.27 -28.21 -25.80
N LEU A 413 -20.68 -27.55 -26.82
CA LEU A 413 -21.21 -27.53 -28.19
C LEU A 413 -20.70 -28.68 -29.08
N PHE A 414 -19.47 -29.15 -28.85
CA PHE A 414 -18.81 -30.17 -29.67
C PHE A 414 -19.59 -31.50 -29.80
N PRO A 415 -20.18 -32.06 -28.72
CA PRO A 415 -20.94 -33.30 -28.84
C PRO A 415 -22.10 -33.20 -29.84
N GLU A 416 -22.79 -32.06 -29.85
CA GLU A 416 -23.91 -31.82 -30.76
C GLU A 416 -23.44 -31.66 -32.21
N LEU A 417 -22.33 -30.94 -32.43
CA LEU A 417 -21.74 -30.81 -33.77
C LEU A 417 -21.27 -32.15 -34.32
N LEU A 418 -20.62 -32.98 -33.50
CA LEU A 418 -20.21 -34.34 -33.86
C LEU A 418 -21.42 -35.23 -34.21
N ARG A 419 -22.51 -35.12 -33.44
CA ARG A 419 -23.76 -35.83 -33.73
C ARG A 419 -24.33 -35.43 -35.09
N ARG A 420 -24.31 -34.13 -35.43
CA ARG A 420 -24.80 -33.62 -36.72
C ARG A 420 -23.90 -34.03 -37.89
N LEU A 421 -22.57 -34.02 -37.71
CA LEU A 421 -21.61 -34.55 -38.68
C LEU A 421 -21.88 -36.03 -38.98
N ASN A 422 -22.08 -36.83 -37.92
CA ASN A 422 -22.42 -38.24 -38.07
C ASN A 422 -23.71 -38.43 -38.89
N ASN A 423 -24.75 -37.66 -38.58
CA ASN A 423 -26.03 -37.73 -39.29
C ASN A 423 -25.90 -37.31 -40.77
N LYS A 424 -25.12 -36.27 -41.08
CA LYS A 424 -24.95 -35.77 -42.45
C LYS A 424 -24.19 -36.77 -43.33
N PHE A 425 -23.12 -37.37 -42.81
CA PHE A 425 -22.22 -38.21 -43.59
C PHE A 425 -22.41 -39.72 -43.35
N SER A 426 -23.37 -40.11 -42.51
CA SER A 426 -23.68 -41.51 -42.18
C SER A 426 -22.43 -42.28 -41.73
N MET A 427 -21.75 -41.80 -40.69
CA MET A 427 -20.54 -42.44 -40.18
C MET A 427 -20.94 -43.74 -39.45
N GLN A 428 -20.82 -44.87 -40.13
CA GLN A 428 -21.37 -46.15 -39.66
C GLN A 428 -20.33 -47.07 -39.00
N SER A 429 -19.03 -46.74 -39.03
CA SER A 429 -18.00 -47.57 -38.36
C SER A 429 -17.10 -46.79 -37.38
N PRO A 430 -16.67 -47.42 -36.26
CA PRO A 430 -15.68 -46.86 -35.33
C PRO A 430 -14.37 -46.41 -36.00
N GLU A 431 -13.96 -47.06 -37.10
CA GLU A 431 -12.74 -46.71 -37.85
C GLU A 431 -12.86 -45.38 -38.62
N GLN A 432 -14.09 -44.97 -38.99
CA GLN A 432 -14.35 -43.68 -39.62
C GLN A 432 -14.31 -42.53 -38.60
N LEU A 433 -14.71 -42.80 -37.35
CA LEU A 433 -14.57 -41.86 -36.24
C LEU A 433 -13.11 -41.74 -35.80
N ASP A 434 -12.37 -42.85 -35.73
CA ASP A 434 -10.95 -42.85 -35.36
C ASP A 434 -10.11 -42.02 -36.36
N LYS A 435 -10.39 -42.14 -37.66
CA LYS A 435 -9.78 -41.28 -38.71
C LYS A 435 -10.05 -39.78 -38.54
N LEU A 436 -11.17 -39.41 -37.91
CA LEU A 436 -11.53 -38.01 -37.66
C LEU A 436 -10.64 -37.36 -36.59
N PHE A 437 -10.10 -38.16 -35.67
CA PHE A 437 -9.26 -37.72 -34.56
C PHE A 437 -7.76 -38.04 -34.74
N THR A 438 -7.40 -38.85 -35.75
CA THR A 438 -6.01 -39.29 -35.98
C THR A 438 -5.35 -38.69 -37.23
N ASN A 439 -6.11 -38.13 -38.19
CA ASN A 439 -5.55 -37.55 -39.43
C ASN A 439 -5.44 -36.01 -39.45
N THR A 440 -5.68 -35.33 -38.33
CA THR A 440 -5.39 -33.90 -38.19
C THR A 440 -4.03 -33.68 -37.53
N LEU A 441 -2.99 -33.61 -38.35
CA LEU A 441 -1.76 -32.84 -38.12
C LEU A 441 -1.35 -32.15 -39.43
#